data_AF-A0A7K0ZHC4-F1
#
_entry.id   AF-A0A7K0ZHC4-F1
#
_cell.length_a   1.000
_cell.length_b   1.000
_cell.length_c   1.000
_cell.angle_alpha   90.00
_cell.angle_beta   90.00
_cell.angle_gamma   90.00
#
_symmetry.space_group_name_H-M   'P 1'
#
loop_
_entity.id
_entity.type
_entity.pdbx_description
1 polymer ?
#
loop_
_entity_poly.entity_id
_entity_poly.type
_entity_poly.pdbx_seq_one_letter_code
_entity_poly.pdbx_strand_id
1 'polypeptide(L)'
;MLAMVTKGPMWVPVMQELLDRIVRGTYPVGSVLPSESQLGIEFDVSRTVLRESVKVLTEKGLVSTWRGRGTIVEAASHWRTFDPDLLAARLRHPGGE
;
A
#
# COMPACT_ATOMS: atom_id res chain seq x y z
N MET A 1 13.55 -33.69 0.69
CA MET A 1 12.15 -33.39 0.31
C MET A 1 11.56 -32.50 1.39
N LEU A 2 11.69 -31.18 1.25
CA LEU A 2 11.12 -30.20 2.17
C LEU A 2 9.96 -29.54 1.42
N ALA A 3 8.75 -29.65 1.96
CA ALA A 3 7.54 -29.12 1.36
C ALA A 3 7.70 -27.63 1.09
N MET A 4 7.35 -27.22 -0.13
CA MET A 4 7.32 -25.85 -0.60
C MET A 4 6.50 -25.01 0.37
N VAL A 5 7.13 -24.02 1.03
CA VAL A 5 6.38 -22.86 1.54
C VAL A 5 5.70 -22.28 0.31
N THR A 6 4.38 -22.36 0.25
CA THR A 6 3.60 -21.67 -0.77
C THR A 6 3.81 -20.18 -0.48
N LYS A 7 4.81 -19.56 -1.11
CA LYS A 7 5.00 -18.11 -1.04
C LYS A 7 3.69 -17.51 -1.54
N GLY A 8 2.99 -16.78 -0.67
CA GLY A 8 1.81 -16.00 -1.07
C GLY A 8 2.16 -15.02 -2.19
N PRO A 9 1.17 -14.32 -2.74
CA PRO A 9 1.40 -13.41 -3.86
C PRO A 9 2.52 -12.40 -3.52
N MET A 10 3.46 -12.20 -4.44
CA MET A 10 4.63 -11.32 -4.24
C MET A 10 4.25 -9.86 -3.93
N TRP A 11 3.02 -9.46 -4.24
CA TRP A 11 2.51 -8.13 -3.95
C TRP A 11 2.12 -7.91 -2.49
N VAL A 12 1.90 -8.98 -1.71
CA VAL A 12 1.44 -8.88 -0.32
C VAL A 12 2.44 -8.14 0.57
N PRO A 13 3.76 -8.47 0.59
CA PRO A 13 4.72 -7.75 1.42
C PRO A 13 4.86 -6.28 1.02
N VAL A 14 4.85 -5.99 -0.28
CA VAL A 14 4.96 -4.61 -0.80
C VAL A 14 3.72 -3.80 -0.46
N MET A 15 2.53 -4.41 -0.54
CA MET A 15 1.26 -3.78 -0.14
C MET A 15 1.25 -3.45 1.34
N GLN A 16 1.68 -4.38 2.21
CA GLN A 16 1.74 -4.16 3.66
C GLN A 16 2.70 -3.03 4.03
N GLU A 17 3.90 -3.00 3.44
CA GLU A 17 4.88 -1.94 3.70
C GLU A 17 4.36 -0.57 3.23
N LEU A 18 3.74 -0.49 2.06
CA LEU A 18 3.12 0.76 1.59
C LEU A 18 1.97 1.20 2.49
N LEU A 19 1.15 0.26 2.96
CA LEU A 19 0.05 0.52 3.89
C LEU A 19 0.59 1.10 5.21
N ASP A 20 1.61 0.48 5.79
CA ASP A 20 2.24 0.96 7.03
C ASP A 20 2.84 2.36 6.85
N ARG A 21 3.47 2.64 5.71
CA ARG A 21 3.99 3.98 5.37
C ARG A 21 2.89 5.04 5.24
N ILE A 22 1.75 4.70 4.67
CA ILE A 22 0.60 5.61 4.59
C ILE A 22 0.02 5.86 5.99
N VAL A 23 -0.22 4.79 6.76
CA VAL A 23 -0.81 4.88 8.10
C VAL A 23 0.06 5.68 9.07
N ARG A 24 1.39 5.57 8.97
CA ARG A 24 2.32 6.34 9.81
C ARG A 24 2.60 7.76 9.32
N GLY A 25 1.98 8.19 8.21
CA GLY A 25 2.12 9.54 7.67
C GLY A 25 3.40 9.80 6.87
N THR A 26 4.17 8.78 6.47
CA THR A 26 5.28 8.95 5.52
C THR A 26 4.79 9.58 4.22
N TYR A 27 3.58 9.20 3.79
CA TYR A 27 2.86 9.83 2.69
C TYR A 27 1.60 10.49 3.24
N PRO A 28 1.59 11.81 3.44
CA PRO A 28 0.44 12.50 4.02
C PRO A 28 -0.77 12.49 3.07
N VAL A 29 -1.96 12.65 3.63
CA VAL A 29 -3.22 12.74 2.85
C VAL A 29 -3.09 13.84 1.78
N GLY A 30 -3.55 13.53 0.57
CA GLY A 30 -3.47 14.42 -0.60
C GLY A 30 -2.11 14.43 -1.31
N SER A 31 -1.07 13.80 -0.74
CA SER A 31 0.21 13.65 -1.42
C SER A 31 0.14 12.60 -2.54
N VAL A 32 1.04 12.74 -3.51
CA VAL A 32 1.22 11.78 -4.60
C VAL A 32 2.29 10.78 -4.19
N LEU A 33 1.99 9.49 -4.25
CA LEU A 33 2.97 8.43 -4.06
C LEU A 33 4.06 8.50 -5.15
N PRO A 34 5.29 8.04 -4.86
CA PRO A 34 6.27 7.82 -5.91
C PRO A 34 5.71 6.90 -7.01
N SER A 35 6.13 7.09 -8.24
CA SER A 35 5.64 6.30 -9.37
C SER A 35 5.94 4.80 -9.18
N GLU A 36 5.15 3.92 -9.81
CA GLU A 36 5.40 2.47 -9.76
C GLU A 36 6.82 2.08 -10.21
N SER A 37 7.44 2.88 -11.10
CA SER A 37 8.82 2.65 -11.51
C SER A 37 9.83 3.00 -10.40
N GLN A 38 9.60 4.10 -9.67
CA GLN A 38 10.45 4.49 -8.54
C GLN A 38 10.31 3.51 -7.39
N LEU A 39 9.07 3.16 -7.02
CA LEU A 39 8.81 2.17 -5.99
C LEU A 39 9.30 0.77 -6.38
N GLY A 40 9.24 0.41 -7.68
CA GLY A 40 9.79 -0.85 -8.18
C GLY A 40 11.30 -0.96 -7.99
N ILE A 41 12.03 0.15 -8.20
CA ILE A 41 13.47 0.22 -7.91
C ILE A 41 13.71 0.15 -6.40
N GLU A 42 12.94 0.90 -5.62
CA GLU A 42 13.09 0.95 -4.15
C GLU A 42 12.85 -0.41 -3.48
N PHE A 43 11.79 -1.12 -3.89
CA PHE A 43 11.42 -2.41 -3.32
C PHE A 43 12.10 -3.60 -4.01
N ASP A 44 12.91 -3.36 -5.06
CA ASP A 44 13.52 -4.40 -5.90
C ASP A 44 12.50 -5.43 -6.43
N VAL A 45 11.40 -4.94 -6.99
CA VAL A 45 10.34 -5.79 -7.56
C VAL A 45 9.86 -5.29 -8.92
N SER A 46 9.18 -6.16 -9.65
CA SER A 46 8.61 -5.80 -10.96
C SER A 46 7.46 -4.81 -10.82
N ARG A 47 7.20 -4.06 -11.91
CA ARG A 47 6.04 -3.16 -12.01
C ARG A 47 4.70 -3.88 -11.80
N THR A 48 4.59 -5.15 -12.22
CA THR A 48 3.38 -5.95 -12.01
C THR A 48 3.09 -6.12 -10.51
N VAL A 49 4.12 -6.38 -9.70
CA VAL A 49 3.99 -6.49 -8.25
C VAL A 49 3.49 -5.17 -7.66
N LEU A 50 4.11 -4.04 -8.04
CA LEU A 50 3.68 -2.73 -7.57
C LEU A 50 2.24 -2.41 -7.96
N ARG A 51 1.86 -2.70 -9.21
CA ARG A 51 0.52 -2.43 -9.70
C ARG A 51 -0.54 -3.22 -8.93
N GLU A 52 -0.28 -4.49 -8.62
CA GLU A 52 -1.20 -5.28 -7.78
C GLU A 52 -1.25 -4.74 -6.34
N SER A 53 -0.12 -4.33 -5.76
CA SER A 53 -0.09 -3.70 -4.44
C SER A 53 -0.91 -2.41 -4.41
N VAL A 54 -0.70 -1.51 -5.38
CA VAL A 54 -1.43 -0.23 -5.50
C VAL A 54 -2.92 -0.47 -5.76
N LYS A 55 -3.27 -1.46 -6.58
CA LYS A 55 -4.67 -1.86 -6.83
C LYS A 55 -5.37 -2.28 -5.54
N VAL A 56 -4.74 -3.12 -4.72
CA VAL A 56 -5.31 -3.55 -3.44
C VAL A 56 -5.46 -2.37 -2.46
N LEU A 57 -4.50 -1.45 -2.40
CA LEU A 57 -4.62 -0.22 -1.60
C LEU A 57 -5.76 0.68 -2.10
N THR A 58 -5.99 0.71 -3.41
CA THR A 58 -7.12 1.44 -4.03
C THR A 58 -8.45 0.80 -3.61
N GLU A 59 -8.56 -0.52 -3.67
CA GLU A 59 -9.76 -1.26 -3.25
C GLU A 59 -10.05 -1.10 -1.74
N LYS A 60 -9.03 -0.90 -0.92
CA LYS A 60 -9.14 -0.57 0.51
C LYS A 60 -9.45 0.91 0.78
N GLY A 61 -9.40 1.77 -0.24
CA GLY A 61 -9.70 3.19 -0.15
C GLY A 61 -8.56 4.05 0.39
N LEU A 62 -7.33 3.53 0.50
CA LEU A 62 -6.17 4.30 0.98
C LEU A 62 -5.63 5.26 -0.07
N VAL A 63 -5.82 4.93 -1.35
CA VAL A 63 -5.30 5.72 -2.48
C VAL A 63 -6.28 5.76 -3.65
N SER A 64 -6.11 6.75 -4.53
CA SER A 64 -6.79 6.80 -5.83
C SER A 64 -5.80 7.07 -6.97
N THR A 65 -5.93 6.36 -8.09
CA THR A 65 -5.04 6.50 -9.25
C THR A 65 -5.70 7.34 -10.33
N TRP A 66 -5.04 8.43 -10.73
CA TRP A 66 -5.54 9.37 -11.73
C TRP A 66 -4.57 9.45 -12.93
N ARG A 67 -5.12 9.34 -14.15
CA ARG A 67 -4.33 9.49 -15.38
C ARG A 67 -3.64 10.85 -15.40
N GLY A 68 -2.31 10.85 -15.53
CA GLY A 68 -1.49 12.06 -15.60
C GLY A 68 -1.22 12.78 -14.27
N ARG A 69 -1.84 12.35 -13.15
CA ARG A 69 -1.59 12.91 -11.81
C ARG A 69 -0.89 11.96 -10.84
N GLY A 70 -0.90 10.66 -11.13
CA GLY A 70 -0.29 9.63 -10.28
C GLY A 70 -1.30 9.05 -9.27
N THR A 71 -0.76 8.47 -8.21
CA THR A 71 -1.53 7.81 -7.15
C THR A 71 -1.57 8.71 -5.93
N ILE A 72 -2.76 9.15 -5.52
CA ILE A 72 -2.97 10.13 -4.45
C ILE A 72 -3.40 9.41 -3.17
N VAL A 73 -2.85 9.78 -2.01
CA VAL A 73 -3.29 9.28 -0.70
C VAL A 73 -4.62 9.90 -0.32
N GLU A 74 -5.60 9.06 -0.01
CA GLU A 74 -6.94 9.49 0.37
C GLU A 74 -7.06 9.78 1.87
N ALA A 75 -8.03 10.63 2.22
CA ALA A 75 -8.34 10.91 3.62
C ALA A 75 -8.84 9.65 4.35
N ALA A 76 -8.54 9.54 5.65
CA ALA A 76 -8.92 8.39 6.47
C ALA A 76 -10.43 8.07 6.44
N SER A 77 -11.29 9.07 6.19
CA SER A 77 -12.73 8.89 6.01
C SER A 77 -13.12 8.00 4.81
N HIS A 78 -12.26 7.89 3.79
CA HIS A 78 -12.46 7.00 2.65
C HIS A 78 -11.92 5.59 2.89
N TRP A 79 -11.10 5.40 3.93
CA TRP A 79 -10.48 4.12 4.20
C TRP A 79 -11.52 3.13 4.72
N ARG A 80 -11.48 1.90 4.20
CA ARG A 80 -12.34 0.81 4.69
C ARG A 80 -11.87 0.36 6.07
N THR A 81 -12.29 1.07 7.11
CA THR A 81 -11.78 0.94 8.49
C THR A 81 -11.96 -0.46 9.10
N PHE A 82 -12.93 -1.25 8.61
CA PHE A 82 -13.13 -2.65 9.03
C PHE A 82 -12.27 -3.66 8.26
N ASP A 83 -11.38 -3.20 7.37
CA ASP A 83 -10.41 -4.05 6.72
C ASP A 83 -9.35 -4.54 7.73
N PRO A 84 -9.12 -5.87 7.86
CA PRO A 84 -8.21 -6.41 8.87
C PRO A 84 -6.77 -5.91 8.75
N ASP A 85 -6.26 -5.69 7.53
CA ASP A 85 -4.89 -5.21 7.32
C ASP A 85 -4.73 -3.78 7.84
N LEU A 86 -5.74 -2.94 7.60
CA LEU A 86 -5.75 -1.56 8.04
C LEU A 86 -5.86 -1.44 9.56
N LEU A 87 -6.73 -2.23 10.18
CA LEU A 87 -6.85 -2.27 11.64
C LEU A 87 -5.53 -2.72 12.28
N ALA A 88 -4.93 -3.78 11.73
CA ALA A 88 -3.64 -4.27 12.22
C ALA A 88 -2.55 -3.20 12.12
N ALA A 89 -2.48 -2.46 11.01
CA ALA A 89 -1.52 -1.37 10.85
C ALA A 89 -1.75 -0.19 11.79
N ARG A 90 -3.00 0.22 12.02
CA ARG A 90 -3.32 1.29 12.98
C ARG A 90 -2.90 0.90 14.40
N LEU A 91 -3.08 -0.37 14.77
CA LEU A 91 -2.65 -0.89 16.06
C LEU A 91 -1.11 -0.96 16.17
N ARG A 92 -0.39 -1.20 15.07
CA ARG A 92 1.08 -1.10 15.02
C ARG A 92 1.59 0.33 15.10
N HIS A 93 0.80 1.30 14.65
CA HIS A 93 1.15 2.72 14.56
C HIS A 93 0.15 3.63 15.28
N PRO A 94 0.04 3.55 16.62
CA PRO A 94 -0.82 4.44 17.39
C PRO A 94 -0.27 5.88 17.30
N GLY A 95 -0.98 6.78 16.63
CA GLY A 95 -0.61 8.20 16.52
C GLY A 95 -0.53 8.78 15.10
N GLY A 96 -0.86 8.02 14.06
CA GLY A 96 -1.01 8.54 12.70
C GLY A 96 -2.39 9.18 12.50
N GLU A 97 -2.54 10.44 12.92
CA GLU A 97 -3.68 11.31 12.58
C GLU A 97 -3.21 12.56 11.85
#